data_AF-A0A9E1RWP0-F1
#
_entry.id   AF-A0A9E1RWP0-F1
#
_cell.length_a   1.000
_cell.length_b   1.000
_cell.length_c   1.000
_cell.angle_alpha   90.00
_cell.angle_beta   90.00
_cell.angle_gamma   90.00
#
_symmetry.space_group_name_H-M   'P 1'
#
loop_
_entity.id
_entity.type
_entity.pdbx_description
1 polymer ?
#
loop_
_entity_poly.entity_id
_entity_poly.type
_entity_poly.pdbx_seq_one_letter_code
_entity_poly.pdbx_strand_id
1 'polypeptide(L)'
;MSDVVVAANMEDVLGEVPVWDANAQCLWWTDVFRPAIHRLDAASGEVESWTPPDKVHSFALRQNDGLVIAGRKGFARYDPVSGAYELLHDPRGENDGTMLNDGR
;
A
#
# COMPACT_ATOMS: atom_id res chain seq x y z
N MET A 1 2.19 -28.89 -13.39
CA MET A 1 3.29 -27.99 -12.98
C MET A 1 2.70 -26.60 -12.95
N SER A 2 2.84 -25.87 -11.85
CA SER A 2 2.43 -24.47 -11.81
C SER A 2 3.56 -23.64 -12.42
N ASP A 3 3.29 -22.92 -13.49
CA ASP A 3 4.26 -21.99 -14.06
C ASP A 3 4.42 -20.78 -13.11
N VAL A 4 5.66 -20.33 -12.91
CA VAL A 4 5.97 -19.13 -12.14
C VAL A 4 6.23 -18.00 -13.13
N VAL A 5 5.49 -16.91 -12.98
CA VAL A 5 5.60 -15.72 -13.83
C VAL A 5 5.87 -14.49 -12.99
N VAL A 6 6.48 -13.47 -13.60
CA VAL A 6 6.63 -12.15 -13.00
C VAL A 6 5.27 -11.46 -13.00
N ALA A 7 4.77 -11.08 -11.83
CA ALA A 7 3.47 -10.41 -11.69
C ALA A 7 3.50 -8.97 -12.25
N ALA A 8 4.52 -8.19 -11.88
CA ALA A 8 4.75 -6.85 -12.41
C ALA A 8 6.27 -6.59 -12.45
N ASN A 9 6.76 -6.04 -13.57
CA ASN A 9 8.16 -5.64 -13.70
C ASN A 9 8.29 -4.14 -13.43
N MET A 10 8.21 -3.78 -12.16
CA MET A 10 8.34 -2.39 -11.69
C MET A 10 9.77 -2.10 -11.26
N GLU A 11 10.22 -0.87 -11.46
CA GLU A 11 11.52 -0.40 -10.98
C GLU A 11 11.46 0.10 -9.53
N ASP A 12 10.71 -0.59 -8.67
CA ASP A 12 10.50 -0.18 -7.29
C ASP A 12 11.83 -0.15 -6.54
N VAL A 13 12.06 0.90 -5.75
CA VAL A 13 13.28 1.03 -4.95
C VAL A 13 13.20 0.13 -3.73
N LEU A 14 12.03 0.07 -3.08
CA LEU A 14 11.71 -0.91 -2.05
C LEU A 14 10.23 -1.27 -2.13
N GLY A 15 9.92 -2.26 -2.96
CA GLY A 15 8.59 -2.86 -3.08
C GLY A 15 8.27 -3.75 -1.87
N GLU A 16 7.23 -3.40 -1.12
CA GLU A 16 6.83 -4.07 0.13
C GLU A 16 5.31 -4.27 0.19
N VAL A 17 4.87 -5.05 1.17
CA VAL A 17 3.44 -5.25 1.50
C VAL A 17 2.62 -5.86 0.34
N PRO A 18 3.06 -6.96 -0.31
CA PRO A 18 2.25 -7.60 -1.34
C PRO A 18 0.97 -8.20 -0.74
N VAL A 19 -0.20 -7.65 -1.08
CA VAL A 19 -1.52 -8.09 -0.58
C VAL A 19 -2.41 -8.48 -1.75
N TRP A 20 -2.94 -9.70 -1.72
CA TRP A 20 -3.90 -10.18 -2.70
C TRP A 20 -5.34 -9.88 -2.27
N ASP A 21 -6.07 -9.14 -3.09
CA ASP A 21 -7.52 -9.00 -3.00
C ASP A 21 -8.20 -10.10 -3.81
N ALA A 22 -8.71 -11.12 -3.13
CA ALA A 22 -9.38 -12.23 -3.79
C ALA A 22 -10.74 -11.85 -4.41
N ASN A 23 -11.40 -10.81 -3.91
CA ASN A 23 -12.69 -10.39 -4.46
C ASN A 23 -12.48 -9.59 -5.75
N ALA A 24 -11.51 -8.68 -5.76
CA ALA A 24 -11.18 -7.85 -6.92
C ALA A 24 -10.20 -8.52 -7.90
N GLN A 25 -9.62 -9.68 -7.55
CA GLN A 25 -8.57 -10.35 -8.32
C GLN A 25 -7.38 -9.43 -8.62
N CYS A 26 -6.93 -8.71 -7.60
CA CYS A 26 -5.88 -7.71 -7.72
C CYS A 26 -4.75 -7.92 -6.72
N LEU A 27 -3.51 -7.66 -7.14
CA LEU A 27 -2.36 -7.58 -6.25
C LEU A 27 -2.07 -6.12 -5.91
N TRP A 28 -1.93 -5.81 -4.63
CA TRP A 28 -1.54 -4.49 -4.13
C TRP A 28 -0.15 -4.55 -3.50
N TRP A 29 0.64 -3.48 -3.61
CA TRP A 29 1.91 -3.31 -2.90
C TRP A 29 2.30 -1.83 -2.81
N THR A 30 3.36 -1.50 -2.08
CA THR A 30 3.86 -0.12 -1.99
C THR A 30 5.34 -0.06 -2.34
N ASP A 31 5.77 1.01 -3.01
CA ASP A 31 7.19 1.40 -3.02
C ASP A 31 7.45 2.41 -1.90
N VAL A 32 8.20 1.98 -0.89
CA VAL A 32 8.48 2.77 0.31
C VAL A 32 9.41 3.94 0.02
N PHE A 33 10.39 3.76 -0.88
CA PHE A 33 11.43 4.77 -1.14
C PHE A 33 11.13 5.65 -2.35
N ARG A 34 10.27 5.21 -3.27
CA ARG A 34 9.59 6.07 -4.24
C ARG A 34 8.08 6.04 -3.95
N PRO A 35 7.58 6.89 -3.01
CA PRO A 35 6.25 6.74 -2.42
C PRO A 35 5.14 6.49 -3.43
N ALA A 36 4.68 5.25 -3.50
CA ALA A 36 3.60 4.81 -4.36
C ALA A 36 2.86 3.66 -3.72
N ILE A 37 1.56 3.59 -3.97
CA ILE A 37 0.74 2.39 -3.80
C ILE A 37 0.36 1.92 -5.20
N HIS A 38 0.58 0.64 -5.45
CA HIS A 38 0.31 0.01 -6.73
C HIS A 38 -0.83 -0.99 -6.61
N ARG A 39 -1.57 -1.15 -7.70
CA ARG A 39 -2.60 -2.18 -7.88
C ARG A 39 -2.44 -2.79 -9.27
N LEU A 40 -2.17 -4.09 -9.32
CA LEU A 40 -2.15 -4.90 -10.54
C LEU A 40 -3.49 -5.62 -10.68
N ASP A 41 -4.17 -5.42 -11.81
CA ASP A 41 -5.27 -6.28 -12.23
C ASP A 41 -4.71 -7.60 -12.82
N ALA A 42 -5.10 -8.74 -12.27
CA ALA A 42 -4.51 -10.02 -12.67
C ALA A 42 -4.98 -10.50 -14.06
N ALA A 43 -6.09 -9.98 -14.58
CA ALA A 43 -6.62 -10.38 -15.87
C ALA A 43 -6.01 -9.58 -17.02
N SER A 44 -5.88 -8.26 -16.87
CA SER A 44 -5.29 -7.39 -17.88
C SER A 44 -3.77 -7.27 -17.77
N GLY A 45 -3.22 -7.47 -16.57
CA GLY A 45 -1.82 -7.19 -16.27
C GLY A 45 -1.51 -5.70 -16.12
N GLU A 46 -2.53 -4.83 -16.10
CA GLU A 46 -2.35 -3.39 -15.95
C GLU A 46 -2.06 -3.01 -14.49
N VAL A 47 -1.11 -2.10 -14.31
CA VAL A 47 -0.73 -1.56 -13.01
C VAL A 47 -1.19 -0.12 -12.91
N GLU A 48 -2.09 0.14 -11.96
CA GLU A 48 -2.43 1.48 -11.51
C GLU A 48 -1.53 1.87 -10.33
N SER A 49 -1.19 3.15 -10.24
CA SER A 49 -0.27 3.66 -9.21
C SER A 49 -0.73 5.02 -8.69
N TRP A 50 -0.68 5.19 -7.38
CA TRP A 50 -1.05 6.45 -6.71
C TRP A 50 0.04 6.87 -5.74
N THR A 51 0.36 8.16 -5.71
CA THR A 51 1.25 8.72 -4.70
C THR A 51 0.44 9.07 -3.44
N PRO A 52 0.62 8.37 -2.31
CA PRO A 52 -0.11 8.67 -1.09
C PRO A 52 0.31 10.02 -0.46
N PRO A 53 -0.56 10.69 0.32
CA PRO A 53 -0.23 11.95 1.01
C PRO A 53 0.77 11.83 2.18
N ASP A 54 1.17 10.60 2.50
CA ASP A 54 2.16 10.27 3.51
C ASP A 54 3.08 9.16 3.01
N LYS A 55 4.30 9.07 3.57
CA LYS A 55 5.22 7.99 3.25
C LYS A 55 4.69 6.70 3.89
N VAL A 56 4.19 5.80 3.06
CA VAL A 56 3.63 4.50 3.48
C VAL A 56 4.76 3.52 3.73
N HIS A 57 4.73 2.88 4.90
CA HIS A 57 5.62 1.77 5.23
C HIS A 57 4.86 0.44 5.26
N SER A 58 3.56 0.49 5.55
CA SER A 58 2.66 -0.67 5.44
C SER A 58 1.22 -0.24 5.23
N PHE A 59 0.36 -1.15 4.78
CA PHE A 59 -1.07 -0.91 4.62
C PHE A 59 -1.91 -2.19 4.71
N ALA A 60 -3.20 -2.02 4.93
CA ALA A 60 -4.21 -3.08 4.84
C ALA A 60 -5.39 -2.61 3.98
N LEU A 61 -5.96 -3.54 3.21
CA LEU A 61 -7.21 -3.30 2.47
C LEU A 61 -8.39 -3.18 3.44
N ARG A 62 -9.29 -2.25 3.18
CA ARG A 62 -10.53 -2.10 3.95
C ARG A 62 -11.66 -2.88 3.29
N GLN A 63 -12.57 -3.41 4.11
CA GLN A 63 -13.75 -4.15 3.62
C GLN A 63 -14.71 -3.29 2.76
N ASN A 64 -14.77 -1.99 3.02
CA ASN A 64 -15.64 -1.03 2.31
C ASN A 64 -14.80 -0.06 1.47
N ASP A 65 -13.87 -0.61 0.69
CA ASP A 65 -12.95 0.12 -0.19
C ASP A 65 -11.91 1.01 0.52
N GLY A 66 -10.83 1.27 -0.21
CA GLY A 66 -9.66 2.01 0.26
C GLY A 66 -8.80 1.22 1.24
N LEU A 67 -7.95 1.95 1.95
CA LEU A 67 -6.81 1.43 2.69
C LEU A 67 -6.80 2.00 4.12
N VAL A 68 -6.28 1.22 5.06
CA VAL A 68 -5.65 1.75 6.27
C VAL A 68 -4.15 1.73 6.01
N ILE A 69 -3.50 2.88 6.06
CA ILE A 69 -2.05 3.01 5.89
C ILE A 69 -1.38 3.19 7.25
N ALA A 70 -0.19 2.62 7.40
CA ALA A 70 0.76 2.92 8.45
C ALA A 70 1.90 3.71 7.80
N GLY A 71 1.88 5.03 8.03
CA GLY A 71 2.81 5.96 7.41
C GLY A 71 3.67 6.72 8.42
N ARG A 72 4.47 7.65 7.91
CA ARG A 72 5.32 8.51 8.73
C ARG A 72 4.54 9.37 9.74
N LYS A 73 3.27 9.70 9.49
CA LYS A 73 2.42 10.50 10.37
C LYS A 73 1.56 9.66 11.32
N GLY A 74 1.62 8.33 11.24
CA GLY A 74 0.78 7.41 12.00
C GLY A 74 -0.14 6.58 11.11
N PHE A 75 -1.26 6.15 11.67
CA PHE A 75 -2.31 5.45 10.95
C PHE A 75 -3.27 6.42 10.28
N ALA A 76 -3.63 6.16 9.03
CA ALA A 76 -4.62 6.95 8.30
C ALA A 76 -5.54 6.06 7.45
N ARG A 77 -6.76 6.53 7.20
CA ARG A 77 -7.57 6.02 6.08
C ARG A 77 -7.13 6.74 4.82
N TYR A 78 -7.01 5.98 3.73
CA TYR A 78 -6.68 6.53 2.43
C TYR A 78 -7.50 5.83 1.35
N ASP A 79 -8.08 6.61 0.44
CA ASP A 79 -8.71 6.10 -0.77
C ASP A 79 -7.89 6.57 -1.98
N PRO A 80 -7.20 5.64 -2.68
CA PRO A 80 -6.39 5.98 -3.85
C PRO A 80 -7.18 6.60 -5.01
N VAL A 81 -8.45 6.22 -5.19
CA VAL A 81 -9.27 6.65 -6.33
C VAL A 81 -9.76 8.08 -6.13
N SER A 82 -10.30 8.40 -4.95
CA SER A 82 -10.79 9.74 -4.63
C SER A 82 -9.70 10.69 -4.10
N GLY A 83 -8.57 10.13 -3.64
CA GLY A 83 -7.53 10.87 -2.93
C GLY A 83 -7.90 11.24 -1.49
N ALA A 84 -9.05 10.76 -0.98
CA ALA A 84 -9.49 11.06 0.37
C ALA A 84 -8.51 10.49 1.41
N TYR A 85 -8.11 11.32 2.38
CA TYR A 85 -7.14 10.98 3.40
C TYR A 85 -7.59 11.49 4.77
N GLU A 86 -7.59 10.62 5.77
CA GLU A 86 -7.97 10.94 7.15
C GLU A 86 -6.94 10.33 8.11
N LEU A 87 -6.18 11.18 8.80
CA LEU A 87 -5.29 10.72 9.87
C LEU A 87 -6.14 10.24 11.05
N LEU A 88 -5.92 9.00 11.49
CA LEU A 88 -6.64 8.38 12.59
C LEU A 88 -5.92 8.58 13.92
N HIS A 89 -4.65 8.16 13.98
CA HIS A 89 -3.89 8.16 15.23
C HIS A 89 -2.40 7.93 14.97
N ASP A 90 -1.53 8.65 15.68
CA ASP A 90 -0.11 8.30 15.76
C ASP A 90 0.19 7.63 17.11
N PRO A 91 0.46 6.32 17.15
CA PRO A 91 0.72 5.60 18.39
C PRO A 91 2.08 5.94 19.01
N ARG A 92 2.95 6.67 18.30
CA ARG A 92 4.32 6.98 18.76
C ARG A 92 4.40 8.21 19.66
N GLY A 93 3.37 9.06 19.65
CA GLY A 93 3.36 10.29 20.46
C GLY A 93 4.55 11.20 20.14
N GLU A 94 5.30 11.63 21.16
CA GLU A 94 6.48 12.48 21.01
C GLU A 94 7.75 11.75 20.52
N ASN A 95 7.68 10.42 20.36
CA ASN A 95 8.84 9.63 19.92
C ASN A 95 8.99 9.62 18.39
N ASP A 96 9.74 10.59 17.87
CA ASP A 96 9.97 10.80 16.43
C ASP A 96 10.98 9.82 15.80
N GLY A 97 11.68 9.02 16.61
CA GLY A 97 12.72 8.08 16.16
C GLY A 97 12.22 6.72 15.70
N THR A 98 10.91 6.43 15.86
CA THR A 98 10.34 5.12 15.54
C THR A 98 9.51 5.14 14.25
N MET A 99 9.61 4.07 13.47
CA MET A 99 8.79 3.87 12.28
C MET A 99 7.77 2.77 12.55
N LEU A 100 6.54 2.97 12.06
CA LEU A 100 5.57 1.88 11.95
C LEU A 100 6.08 0.92 10.87
N ASN A 101 6.27 -0.34 11.24
CA ASN A 101 6.77 -1.39 10.36
C ASN A 101 5.61 -2.25 9.81
N ASP A 102 5.95 -3.37 9.16
CA ASP A 102 5.10 -4.07 8.20
C ASP A 102 3.86 -4.81 8.74
N GLY A 103 3.48 -4.56 9.99
CA GLY A 103 2.12 -4.78 10.53
C GLY A 103 1.50 -6.19 10.46
N ARG A 104 2.24 -7.20 9.99
CA ARG A 104 1.79 -8.59 9.83
C ARG A 104 2.09 -9.45 11.06
#